data_AF-A0A0D2L0A9-F1
#
_entry.id   AF-A0A0D2L0A9-F1
#
_cell.length_a   1.000
_cell.length_b   1.000
_cell.length_c   1.000
_cell.angle_alpha   90.00
_cell.angle_beta   90.00
_cell.angle_gamma   90.00
#
_symmetry.space_group_name_H-M   'P 1'
#
loop_
_entity.id
_entity.type
_entity.pdbx_description
1 polymer ?
#
loop_
_entity_poly.entity_id
_entity_poly.type
_entity_poly.pdbx_seq_one_letter_code
_entity_poly.pdbx_strand_id
1 'polypeptide(L)'
;MAALPASVAMASAAGAAARAAVRAAAAGASVAHSGTRLSDAVPREIVDDIFAHALKKQTGVSLKYMLDFGANPIERQLVLSAQFLQKELPVRLAHRVAELENLPYGLSSKPQVLKQLCMYAGMLIMRACTRA
;
A
#
# COMPACT_ATOMS: atom_id res chain seq x y z
N MET A 1 32.77 10.97 -60.19
CA MET A 1 32.34 12.01 -59.24
C MET A 1 31.08 11.49 -58.57
N ALA A 2 30.94 11.20 -57.28
CA ALA A 2 31.79 11.24 -56.08
C ALA A 2 31.21 10.18 -55.11
N ALA A 3 32.01 9.24 -54.61
CA ALA A 3 32.50 9.16 -53.23
C ALA A 3 31.44 8.79 -52.15
N LEU A 4 31.59 7.59 -51.59
CA LEU A 4 31.17 7.24 -50.21
C LEU A 4 32.03 8.02 -49.19
N PRO A 5 31.51 8.25 -47.96
CA PRO A 5 32.08 7.56 -46.79
C PRO A 5 30.96 7.01 -45.88
N ALA A 6 31.04 5.79 -45.34
CA ALA A 6 31.86 5.35 -44.21
C ALA A 6 31.58 6.12 -42.88
N SER A 7 31.18 5.34 -41.87
CA SER A 7 31.18 5.61 -40.42
C SER A 7 30.08 6.52 -39.84
N VAL A 8 29.15 5.89 -39.10
CA VAL A 8 28.87 6.28 -37.70
C VAL A 8 28.62 5.00 -36.92
N ALA A 9 29.72 4.37 -36.51
CA ALA A 9 29.72 3.50 -35.34
C ALA A 9 29.74 4.38 -34.08
N MET A 10 29.27 3.81 -32.97
CA MET A 10 29.47 4.25 -31.59
C MET A 10 28.65 5.46 -31.14
N ALA A 11 27.43 5.20 -30.66
CA ALA A 11 26.79 6.04 -29.65
C ALA A 11 26.53 5.22 -28.37
N SER A 12 27.44 5.44 -27.42
CA SER A 12 27.18 5.47 -25.98
C SER A 12 26.98 4.15 -25.24
N ALA A 13 28.11 3.48 -24.97
CA ALA A 13 28.29 2.63 -23.80
C ALA A 13 28.27 3.40 -22.44
N ALA A 14 27.88 4.68 -22.42
CA ALA A 14 27.86 5.51 -21.21
C ALA A 14 26.61 5.32 -20.34
N GLY A 15 25.59 4.58 -20.82
CA GLY A 15 24.33 4.38 -20.09
C GLY A 15 24.31 3.19 -19.10
N ALA A 16 25.34 2.34 -19.11
CA ALA A 16 25.37 1.14 -18.25
C ALA A 16 25.90 1.47 -16.84
N ALA A 17 26.99 2.25 -16.75
CA ALA A 17 27.56 2.67 -15.47
C ALA A 17 26.62 3.59 -14.67
N ALA A 18 25.89 4.47 -15.35
CA ALA A 18 24.89 5.35 -14.71
C ALA A 18 23.71 4.56 -14.11
N ARG A 19 23.27 3.48 -14.78
CA ARG A 19 22.21 2.59 -14.27
C ARG A 19 22.67 1.73 -13.09
N ALA A 20 23.93 1.33 -13.05
CA ALA A 20 24.51 0.59 -11.92
C ALA A 20 24.63 1.46 -10.66
N ALA A 21 25.02 2.74 -10.80
CA ALA A 21 25.13 3.67 -9.68
C ALA A 21 23.76 3.99 -9.02
N VAL A 22 22.70 4.15 -9.83
CA VAL A 22 21.34 4.36 -9.30
C VAL A 22 20.79 3.11 -8.59
N ARG A 23 21.13 1.90 -9.05
CA ARG A 23 20.74 0.64 -8.38
C ARG A 23 21.48 0.45 -7.05
N ALA A 24 22.74 0.88 -6.95
CA ALA A 24 23.51 0.80 -5.72
C ALA A 24 23.01 1.78 -4.63
N ALA A 25 22.51 2.95 -5.02
CA ALA A 25 21.93 3.92 -4.08
C ALA A 25 20.63 3.42 -3.42
N ALA A 26 19.87 2.54 -4.08
CA ALA A 26 18.67 1.91 -3.50
C ALA A 26 18.99 0.76 -2.52
N ALA A 27 20.24 0.26 -2.51
CA ALA A 27 20.67 -0.84 -1.63
C ALA A 27 21.24 -0.36 -0.27
N GLY A 28 21.39 0.96 -0.07
CA GLY A 28 22.18 1.54 1.03
C GLY A 28 21.42 2.02 2.26
N ALA A 29 20.15 1.66 2.47
CA ALA A 29 19.39 2.17 3.63
C ALA A 29 18.55 1.10 4.35
N SER A 30 19.16 -0.04 4.70
CA SER A 30 18.62 -0.87 5.78
C SER A 30 19.06 -0.30 7.12
N VAL A 31 18.45 0.82 7.55
CA VAL A 31 18.47 1.21 8.96
C VAL A 31 17.71 0.12 9.70
N ALA A 32 18.42 -0.71 10.47
CA ALA A 32 17.82 -1.68 11.36
C ALA A 32 17.02 -0.93 12.42
N HIS A 33 15.73 -0.74 12.15
CA HIS A 33 14.85 0.01 13.02
C HIS A 33 14.43 -0.89 14.18
N SER A 34 14.98 -0.67 15.37
CA SER A 34 14.56 -1.30 16.63
C SER A 34 13.28 -0.62 17.15
N GLY A 35 12.26 -0.51 16.31
CA GLY A 35 10.93 -0.05 16.68
C GLY A 35 10.00 -1.23 16.91
N THR A 36 9.10 -1.12 17.90
CA THR A 36 8.02 -2.10 18.14
C THR A 36 7.29 -2.37 16.84
N ARG A 37 7.38 -3.61 16.34
CA ARG A 37 6.70 -4.00 15.10
C ARG A 37 5.25 -4.33 15.42
N LEU A 38 4.38 -4.23 14.42
CA LEU A 38 2.97 -4.58 14.58
C LEU A 38 2.80 -6.06 14.99
N SER A 39 3.71 -6.92 14.54
CA SER A 39 3.85 -8.32 14.95
C SER A 39 4.08 -8.54 16.44
N ASP A 40 4.56 -7.52 17.16
CA ASP A 40 4.85 -7.60 18.59
C ASP A 40 3.62 -7.22 19.43
N ALA A 41 2.70 -6.45 18.86
CA ALA A 41 1.51 -5.93 19.53
C ALA A 41 0.21 -6.69 19.19
N VAL A 42 0.18 -7.40 18.05
CA VAL A 42 -1.01 -8.05 17.49
C VAL A 42 -0.69 -9.51 17.15
N PRO A 43 -1.62 -10.47 17.38
CA PRO A 43 -1.38 -11.88 17.03
C PRO A 43 -1.11 -12.07 15.54
N ARG A 44 -0.23 -13.04 15.23
CA ARG A 44 0.29 -13.28 13.88
C ARG A 44 -0.78 -13.56 12.83
N GLU A 45 -1.84 -14.27 13.19
CA GLU A 45 -2.97 -14.57 12.30
C GLU A 45 -3.59 -13.30 11.71
N ILE A 46 -3.72 -12.26 12.55
CA ILE A 46 -4.34 -10.99 12.17
C ILE A 46 -3.39 -10.17 11.30
N VAL A 47 -2.09 -10.26 11.59
CA VAL A 47 -1.05 -9.63 10.76
C VAL A 47 -1.05 -10.24 9.36
N ASP A 48 -1.15 -11.57 9.26
CA ASP A 48 -1.23 -12.27 7.98
C ASP A 48 -2.51 -11.88 7.19
N ASP A 49 -3.65 -11.78 7.87
CA ASP A 49 -4.91 -11.31 7.28
C ASP A 49 -4.80 -9.86 6.77
N ILE A 50 -4.17 -8.97 7.54
CA ILE A 50 -3.91 -7.58 7.14
C ILE A 50 -3.09 -7.58 5.84
N PHE A 51 -1.99 -8.32 5.78
CA PHE A 51 -1.17 -8.39 4.57
C PHE A 51 -1.92 -9.02 3.39
N ALA A 52 -2.73 -10.06 3.62
CA ALA A 52 -3.58 -10.65 2.58
C ALA A 52 -4.62 -9.64 2.04
N HIS A 53 -5.11 -8.72 2.87
CA HIS A 53 -5.97 -7.63 2.45
C HIS A 53 -5.21 -6.50 1.75
N ALA A 54 -3.98 -6.20 2.16
CA ALA A 54 -3.13 -5.19 1.51
C ALA A 54 -2.72 -5.59 0.08
N LEU A 55 -2.65 -6.89 -0.23
CA LEU A 55 -2.39 -7.35 -1.60
C LEU A 55 -3.57 -7.14 -2.57
N LYS A 56 -4.77 -6.90 -2.04
CA LYS A 56 -5.97 -6.67 -2.87
C LYS A 56 -6.00 -5.24 -3.40
N LYS A 57 -6.40 -5.07 -4.66
CA LYS A 57 -6.58 -3.75 -5.25
C LYS A 57 -7.81 -3.04 -4.66
N GLN A 58 -7.66 -1.78 -4.29
CA GLN A 58 -8.77 -0.93 -3.86
C GLN A 58 -9.74 -0.68 -5.01
N THR A 59 -11.04 -0.67 -4.71
CA THR A 59 -12.07 -0.40 -5.72
C THR A 59 -12.38 1.10 -5.76
N GLY A 60 -12.17 1.72 -6.92
CA GLY A 60 -12.50 3.12 -7.15
C GLY A 60 -13.99 3.29 -7.41
N VAL A 61 -14.60 4.29 -6.78
CA VAL A 61 -16.00 4.67 -7.03
C VAL A 61 -16.01 5.99 -7.78
N SER A 62 -16.76 6.06 -8.88
CA SER A 62 -16.91 7.29 -9.66
C SER A 62 -17.75 8.32 -8.90
N LEU A 63 -17.37 9.59 -9.02
CA LEU A 63 -18.11 10.71 -8.42
C LEU A 63 -19.58 10.73 -8.87
N LYS A 64 -19.83 10.43 -10.16
CA LYS A 64 -21.19 10.31 -10.70
C LYS A 64 -22.01 9.26 -9.96
N TYR A 65 -21.44 8.07 -9.75
CA TYR A 65 -22.12 6.99 -9.03
C TYR A 65 -22.44 7.36 -7.58
N MET A 66 -21.54 8.07 -6.89
CA MET A 66 -21.79 8.52 -5.53
C MET A 66 -22.95 9.52 -5.46
N LEU A 67 -23.05 10.43 -6.43
CA LEU A 67 -24.15 11.38 -6.53
C LEU A 67 -25.48 10.67 -6.79
N ASP A 68 -25.50 9.77 -7.78
CA ASP A 68 -26.70 9.01 -8.16
C ASP A 68 -27.18 8.10 -7.02
N PHE A 69 -26.25 7.49 -6.26
CA PHE A 69 -26.55 6.68 -5.08
C PHE A 69 -27.21 7.50 -3.96
N GLY A 70 -26.76 8.73 -3.75
CA GLY A 70 -27.28 9.62 -2.71
C GLY A 70 -28.58 10.34 -3.08
N ALA A 71 -28.90 10.47 -4.38
CA ALA A 71 -30.04 11.24 -4.85
C ALA A 71 -31.39 10.59 -4.53
N ASN A 72 -31.51 9.26 -4.65
CA ASN A 72 -32.75 8.52 -4.39
C ASN A 72 -32.44 7.21 -3.65
N PRO A 73 -32.42 7.21 -2.30
CA PRO A 73 -32.03 6.03 -1.54
C PRO A 73 -33.11 4.94 -1.61
N ILE A 74 -32.77 3.82 -2.28
CA ILE A 74 -33.59 2.61 -2.32
C ILE A 74 -33.03 1.61 -1.29
N GLU A 75 -33.90 0.90 -0.57
CA GLU A 75 -33.49 -0.09 0.45
C GLU A 75 -32.47 -1.12 -0.09
N ARG A 76 -32.71 -1.63 -1.31
CA ARG A 76 -31.76 -2.53 -2.00
C ARG A 76 -30.37 -1.89 -2.15
N GLN A 77 -30.29 -0.61 -2.48
CA GLN A 77 -29.04 0.13 -2.62
C GLN A 77 -28.32 0.27 -1.27
N LEU A 78 -29.05 0.49 -0.17
CA LEU A 78 -28.46 0.53 1.17
C LEU A 78 -27.82 -0.81 1.57
N VAL A 79 -28.48 -1.93 1.25
CA VAL A 79 -27.91 -3.26 1.50
C VAL A 79 -26.65 -3.47 0.65
N LEU A 80 -26.68 -3.08 -0.62
CA LEU A 80 -25.52 -3.19 -1.51
C LEU A 80 -24.35 -2.31 -1.05
N SER A 81 -24.60 -1.09 -0.58
CA SER A 81 -23.54 -0.21 -0.06
C SER A 81 -22.94 -0.76 1.23
N ALA A 82 -23.76 -1.34 2.13
CA ALA A 82 -23.26 -2.01 3.33
C ALA A 82 -22.35 -3.20 2.99
N GLN A 83 -22.76 -4.04 2.03
CA GLN A 83 -21.93 -5.16 1.56
C GLN A 83 -20.63 -4.71 0.90
N PHE A 84 -20.70 -3.61 0.13
CA PHE A 84 -19.52 -2.99 -0.46
C PHE A 84 -18.54 -2.51 0.61
N LEU A 85 -19.02 -1.71 1.58
CA LEU A 85 -18.19 -1.18 2.68
C LEU A 85 -17.60 -2.31 3.51
N GLN A 86 -18.37 -3.37 3.78
CA GLN A 86 -17.88 -4.53 4.50
C GLN A 86 -16.68 -5.17 3.78
N LYS A 87 -16.65 -5.22 2.46
CA LYS A 87 -15.52 -5.83 1.72
C LYS A 87 -14.37 -4.86 1.48
N GLU A 88 -14.67 -3.59 1.24
CA GLU A 88 -13.71 -2.57 0.80
C GLU A 88 -12.95 -1.92 1.97
N LEU A 89 -13.61 -1.66 3.11
CA LEU A 89 -12.96 -1.00 4.25
C LEU A 89 -11.73 -1.76 4.77
N PRO A 90 -11.77 -3.10 4.98
CA PRO A 90 -10.59 -3.84 5.42
C PRO A 90 -9.41 -3.73 4.46
N VAL A 91 -9.69 -3.72 3.15
CA VAL A 91 -8.64 -3.55 2.12
C VAL A 91 -7.97 -2.19 2.28
N ARG A 92 -8.77 -1.11 2.33
CA ARG A 92 -8.24 0.26 2.47
C ARG A 92 -7.47 0.46 3.78
N LEU A 93 -7.96 -0.09 4.89
CA LEU A 93 -7.27 -0.01 6.17
C LEU A 93 -5.96 -0.80 6.17
N ALA A 94 -5.94 -1.98 5.55
CA ALA A 94 -4.73 -2.79 5.42
C ALA A 94 -3.64 -2.07 4.62
N HIS A 95 -3.99 -1.40 3.52
CA HIS A 95 -3.06 -0.53 2.79
C HIS A 95 -2.47 0.56 3.69
N ARG A 96 -3.30 1.22 4.51
CA ARG A 96 -2.82 2.27 5.43
C ARG A 96 -1.91 1.72 6.53
N VAL A 97 -2.23 0.55 7.08
CA VAL A 97 -1.37 -0.11 8.07
C VAL A 97 -0.01 -0.43 7.45
N ALA A 98 0.02 -0.99 6.24
CA ALA A 98 1.26 -1.29 5.53
C ALA A 98 2.09 -0.04 5.20
N GLU A 99 1.44 1.08 4.83
CA GLU A 99 2.12 2.37 4.60
C GLU A 99 2.72 2.94 5.91
N LEU A 100 2.00 2.83 7.03
CA LEU A 100 2.43 3.33 8.33
C LEU A 100 3.58 2.51 8.94
N GLU A 101 3.63 1.20 8.68
CA GLU A 101 4.77 0.37 9.06
C GLU A 101 6.05 0.70 8.28
N ASN A 102 5.90 1.00 6.98
CA ASN A 102 7.02 1.25 6.07
C ASN A 102 7.43 2.73 5.97
N LEU A 103 7.03 3.55 6.95
CA LEU A 103 7.30 4.99 6.93
C LEU A 103 8.80 5.28 7.14
N PRO A 104 9.43 6.14 6.32
CA PRO A 104 10.87 6.39 6.37
C PRO A 104 11.28 7.16 7.63
N TYR A 105 12.59 7.21 7.89
CA TYR A 105 13.22 7.93 9.00
C TYR A 105 12.76 7.48 10.40
N GLY A 106 12.22 6.28 10.51
CA GLY A 106 11.80 5.75 11.80
C GLY A 106 10.59 6.45 12.41
N LEU A 107 9.78 7.14 11.61
CA LEU A 107 8.54 7.74 12.11
C LEU A 107 7.54 6.67 12.56
N SER A 108 7.64 5.44 12.06
CA SER A 108 6.81 4.30 12.47
C SER A 108 6.90 3.98 13.96
N SER A 109 8.04 4.25 14.60
CA SER A 109 8.23 4.00 16.04
C SER A 109 7.78 5.15 16.94
N LYS A 110 7.21 6.23 16.38
CA LYS A 110 6.66 7.32 17.21
C LYS A 110 5.37 6.86 17.89
N PRO A 111 5.15 7.20 19.18
CA PRO A 111 4.00 6.72 19.93
C PRO A 111 2.66 7.18 19.35
N GLN A 112 2.63 8.34 18.68
CA GLN A 112 1.43 8.81 17.98
C GLN A 112 1.06 7.90 16.81
N VAL A 113 2.06 7.41 16.07
CA VAL A 113 1.87 6.50 14.92
C VAL A 113 1.47 5.11 15.40
N LEU A 114 2.13 4.61 16.45
CA LEU A 114 1.77 3.34 17.08
C LEU A 114 0.33 3.33 17.61
N LYS A 115 -0.15 4.46 18.17
CA LYS A 115 -1.55 4.60 18.59
C LYS A 115 -2.52 4.46 17.41
N GLN A 116 -2.21 5.07 16.26
CA GLN A 116 -3.04 4.95 15.06
C GLN A 116 -3.04 3.52 14.52
N LEU A 117 -1.85 2.91 14.43
CA LEU A 117 -1.69 1.51 14.03
C LEU A 117 -2.51 0.55 14.90
N CYS A 118 -2.45 0.73 16.23
CA CYS A 118 -3.25 -0.05 17.18
C CYS A 118 -4.77 0.16 16.99
N MET A 119 -5.23 1.40 16.76
CA MET A 119 -6.64 1.68 16.46
C MET A 119 -7.12 0.98 15.18
N TYR A 120 -6.33 1.06 14.10
CA TYR A 120 -6.68 0.41 12.83
C TYR A 120 -6.65 -1.11 12.95
N ALA A 121 -5.62 -1.66 13.58
CA ALA A 121 -5.53 -3.09 13.85
C ALA A 121 -6.73 -3.56 14.69
N GLY A 122 -7.10 -2.84 15.76
CA GLY A 122 -8.29 -3.12 16.57
C GLY A 122 -9.60 -3.22 15.76
N MET A 123 -9.78 -2.32 14.79
CA MET A 123 -10.93 -2.36 13.89
C MET A 123 -10.95 -3.62 13.00
N LEU A 124 -9.78 -4.12 12.61
CA LEU A 124 -9.62 -5.36 11.85
C LEU A 124 -9.75 -6.62 12.72
N ILE A 125 -9.29 -6.59 13.97
CA ILE A 125 -9.42 -7.69 14.95
C ILE A 125 -10.88 -8.08 15.19
N MET A 126 -11.78 -7.10 15.31
CA MET A 126 -13.21 -7.34 15.50
C MET A 126 -13.84 -8.19 14.38
N ARG A 127 -13.23 -8.15 13.17
CA ARG A 127 -13.67 -8.94 12.02
C ARG A 127 -13.12 -10.37 12.03
N ALA A 128 -11.89 -10.59 12.51
CA ALA A 128 -11.35 -11.93 12.70
C ALA A 128 -12.22 -12.72 13.72
N CYS A 129 -12.67 -12.04 14.77
CA CYS A 129 -13.54 -12.63 15.80
C CYS A 129 -14.97 -12.96 15.30
N THR A 130 -15.49 -12.27 14.27
CA THR A 130 -16.82 -12.57 13.70
C THR A 130 -16.82 -13.76 12.73
N ARG A 131 -15.65 -14.35 12.45
CA ARG A 131 -15.47 -15.50 11.55
C ARG A 131 -15.12 -16.79 12.32
N ALA A 132 -14.98 -16.71 13.66
CA ALA A 132 -14.81 -17.86 14.56
C ALA A 132 -16.15 -18.40 15.05
#